data_AF-A0AAE3LKS9-F1
#
_entry.id   AF-A0AAE3LKS9-F1
#
_cell.length_a   1.000
_cell.length_b   1.000
_cell.length_c   1.000
_cell.angle_alpha   90.00
_cell.angle_beta   90.00
_cell.angle_gamma   90.00
#
_symmetry.space_group_name_H-M   'P 1'
#
loop_
_entity.id
_entity.type
_entity.pdbx_description
1 polymer ?
#
loop_
_entity_poly.entity_id
_entity_poly.type
_entity_poly.pdbx_seq_one_letter_code
_entity_poly.pdbx_strand_id
1 'polypeptide(L)'
;EKADEYAQIMQQCAAGDLTQRMEPDGENEAMDRIAGEFNEMIDELEKTTGQLKSFADEVETAGDVVQTSSESVRDASEQVADSIQQISDDAYDQKERLQEISNTMDDLARDLEGFAAEHDVDFGDSLDRIEEIAATLNDVVELSEQTMAESENVAGAAEEQAAELNEVTQRAEDLSRYARPLREVLDRFETESEHEFYFPTGPGS
;
A
#
# COMPACT_ATOMS: atom_id res chain seq x y z
N GLU A 1 8.90 -51.82 31.88
CA GLU A 1 8.94 -52.06 30.43
C GLU A 1 7.99 -51.15 29.69
N LYS A 2 6.66 -51.34 29.70
CA LYS A 2 5.73 -50.44 28.98
C LYS A 2 5.75 -48.98 29.46
N ALA A 3 5.86 -48.75 30.77
CA ALA A 3 6.03 -47.41 31.32
C ALA A 3 7.36 -46.74 30.89
N ASP A 4 8.42 -47.54 30.66
CA ASP A 4 9.71 -47.02 30.20
C ASP A 4 9.64 -46.63 28.72
N GLU A 5 8.95 -47.42 27.90
CA GLU A 5 8.63 -47.11 26.49
C GLU A 5 7.84 -45.79 26.38
N TYR A 6 6.77 -45.64 27.16
CA TYR A 6 5.98 -44.41 27.16
C TYR A 6 6.79 -43.20 27.66
N ALA A 7 7.65 -43.38 28.66
CA ALA A 7 8.57 -42.32 29.08
C ALA A 7 9.55 -41.92 27.96
N GLN A 8 10.01 -42.87 27.15
CA GLN A 8 10.89 -42.62 26.02
C GLN A 8 10.17 -41.89 24.88
N ILE A 9 8.90 -42.22 24.61
CA ILE A 9 8.04 -41.50 23.66
C ILE A 9 7.81 -40.06 24.13
N MET A 10 7.47 -39.85 25.41
CA MET A 10 7.31 -38.52 25.98
C MET A 10 8.59 -37.67 25.86
N GLN A 11 9.78 -38.29 26.04
CA GLN A 11 11.06 -37.60 25.85
C GLN A 11 11.31 -37.18 24.41
N GLN A 12 10.92 -38.01 23.43
CA GLN A 12 11.04 -37.69 22.00
C GLN A 12 10.12 -36.53 21.63
N CYS A 13 8.84 -36.56 22.05
CA CYS A 13 7.92 -35.44 21.85
C CYS A 13 8.41 -34.15 22.53
N ALA A 14 8.95 -34.25 23.74
CA ALA A 14 9.53 -33.09 24.43
C ALA A 14 10.78 -32.52 23.72
N ALA A 15 11.49 -33.35 22.94
CA ALA A 15 12.62 -32.92 22.13
C ALA A 15 12.20 -32.29 20.78
N GLY A 16 10.94 -32.42 20.40
CA GLY A 16 10.38 -31.84 19.18
C GLY A 16 9.73 -32.84 18.23
N ASP A 17 9.89 -34.15 18.45
CA ASP A 17 9.30 -35.16 17.57
C ASP A 17 7.82 -35.40 17.92
N LEU A 18 6.93 -34.61 17.31
CA LEU A 18 5.49 -34.73 17.49
C LEU A 18 4.88 -35.84 16.62
N THR A 19 5.68 -36.62 15.89
CA THR A 19 5.20 -37.77 15.09
C THR A 19 5.05 -39.03 15.94
N GLN A 20 5.66 -39.07 17.14
CA GLN A 20 5.59 -40.23 18.01
C GLN A 20 4.19 -40.43 18.60
N ARG A 21 3.77 -41.70 18.73
CA ARG A 21 2.50 -42.10 19.35
C ARG A 21 2.72 -43.29 20.29
N MET A 22 1.93 -43.33 21.36
CA MET A 22 1.89 -44.46 22.28
C MET A 22 0.97 -45.56 21.73
N GLU A 23 1.44 -46.80 21.74
CA GLU A 23 0.63 -47.96 21.36
C GLU A 23 0.03 -48.64 22.61
N PRO A 24 -1.31 -48.62 22.79
CA PRO A 24 -2.00 -49.41 23.81
C PRO A 24 -1.89 -50.90 23.51
N ASP A 25 -1.69 -51.74 24.53
CA ASP A 25 -1.52 -53.19 24.38
C ASP A 25 -2.67 -54.01 25.00
N GLY A 26 -3.58 -53.37 25.73
CA GLY A 26 -4.70 -54.04 26.40
C GLY A 26 -4.31 -54.77 27.69
N GLU A 27 -3.06 -54.67 28.13
CA GLU A 27 -2.59 -55.35 29.35
C GLU A 27 -2.94 -54.56 30.62
N ASN A 28 -3.13 -53.23 30.51
CA ASN A 28 -3.44 -52.35 31.63
C ASN A 28 -4.33 -51.16 31.22
N GLU A 29 -5.60 -51.19 31.63
CA GLU A 29 -6.61 -50.16 31.32
C GLU A 29 -6.16 -48.74 31.69
N ALA A 30 -5.40 -48.57 32.77
CA ALA A 30 -4.93 -47.24 33.19
C ALA A 30 -3.82 -46.72 32.26
N MET A 31 -2.93 -47.61 31.79
CA MET A 31 -1.88 -47.26 30.83
C MET A 31 -2.48 -47.00 29.44
N ASP A 32 -3.44 -47.82 29.00
CA ASP A 32 -4.13 -47.63 27.72
C ASP A 32 -4.87 -46.28 27.68
N ARG A 33 -5.52 -45.90 28.78
CA ARG A 33 -6.16 -44.57 28.88
C ARG A 33 -5.13 -43.45 28.80
N ILE A 34 -3.98 -43.58 29.46
CA ILE A 34 -2.90 -42.58 29.37
C ILE A 34 -2.38 -42.46 27.93
N ALA A 35 -2.21 -43.60 27.23
CA ALA A 35 -1.78 -43.61 25.83
C ALA A 35 -2.78 -42.88 24.93
N GLY A 36 -4.09 -43.13 25.11
CA GLY A 36 -5.14 -42.43 24.36
C GLY A 36 -5.13 -40.92 24.57
N GLU A 37 -5.16 -40.47 25.82
CA GLU A 37 -5.16 -39.04 26.18
C GLU A 37 -3.87 -38.33 25.74
N PHE A 38 -2.72 -39.02 25.83
CA PHE A 38 -1.44 -38.50 25.34
C PHE A 38 -1.44 -38.33 23.82
N ASN A 39 -1.91 -39.33 23.08
CA ASN A 39 -1.97 -39.26 21.62
C ASN A 39 -2.89 -38.12 21.16
N GLU A 40 -4.06 -37.93 21.80
CA GLU A 40 -4.95 -36.80 21.51
C GLU A 40 -4.28 -35.44 21.77
N MET A 41 -3.52 -35.31 22.86
CA MET A 41 -2.75 -34.10 23.15
C MET A 41 -1.66 -33.84 22.09
N ILE A 42 -0.94 -34.88 21.67
CA ILE A 42 0.10 -34.74 20.63
C ILE A 42 -0.54 -34.37 19.29
N ASP A 43 -1.66 -34.98 18.91
CA ASP A 43 -2.39 -34.62 17.69
C ASP A 43 -2.77 -33.12 17.66
N GLU A 44 -3.21 -32.55 18.78
CA GLU A 44 -3.58 -31.13 18.85
C GLU A 44 -2.36 -30.21 18.84
N LEU A 45 -1.26 -30.61 19.48
CA LEU A 45 0.01 -29.89 19.44
C LEU A 45 0.62 -29.90 18.05
N GLU A 46 0.58 -31.03 17.36
CA GLU A 46 1.03 -31.18 15.98
C GLU A 46 0.22 -30.27 15.05
N LYS A 47 -1.12 -30.28 15.16
CA LYS A 47 -2.01 -29.37 14.43
C LYS A 47 -1.67 -27.91 14.63
N THR A 48 -1.57 -27.49 15.89
CA THR A 48 -1.27 -26.10 16.24
C THR A 48 0.10 -25.68 15.72
N THR A 49 1.10 -26.56 15.81
CA THR A 49 2.46 -26.32 15.30
C THR A 49 2.47 -26.18 13.79
N GLY A 50 1.80 -27.08 13.06
CA GLY A 50 1.65 -27.01 11.62
C GLY A 50 0.96 -25.72 11.16
N GLN A 51 -0.12 -25.33 11.84
CA GLN A 51 -0.80 -24.06 11.58
C GLN A 51 0.12 -22.85 11.80
N LEU A 52 0.87 -22.82 12.90
CA LEU A 52 1.81 -21.71 13.16
C LEU A 52 2.93 -21.63 12.12
N LYS A 53 3.39 -22.77 11.58
CA LYS A 53 4.39 -22.80 10.49
C LYS A 53 3.83 -22.15 9.23
N SER A 54 2.67 -22.62 8.77
CA SER A 54 1.98 -22.07 7.60
C SER A 54 1.72 -20.57 7.74
N PHE A 55 1.28 -20.13 8.94
CA PHE A 55 1.07 -18.72 9.22
C PHE A 55 2.37 -17.90 9.15
N ALA A 56 3.48 -18.41 9.68
CA ALA A 56 4.77 -17.73 9.61
C ALA A 56 5.25 -17.55 8.15
N ASP A 57 5.06 -18.58 7.31
CA ASP A 57 5.40 -18.51 5.87
C ASP A 57 4.48 -17.54 5.10
N GLU A 58 3.17 -17.52 5.43
CA GLU A 58 2.23 -16.55 4.86
C GLU A 58 2.59 -15.11 5.24
N VAL A 59 2.98 -14.86 6.49
CA VAL A 59 3.40 -13.54 6.96
C VAL A 59 4.69 -13.09 6.28
N GLU A 60 5.68 -13.98 6.11
CA GLU A 60 6.92 -13.66 5.37
C GLU A 60 6.60 -13.30 3.91
N THR A 61 5.79 -14.12 3.24
CA THR A 61 5.38 -13.88 1.84
C THR A 61 4.59 -12.57 1.70
N ALA A 62 3.65 -12.31 2.61
CA ALA A 62 2.88 -11.08 2.63
C ALA A 62 3.78 -9.85 2.88
N GLY A 63 4.78 -9.97 3.76
CA GLY A 63 5.77 -8.94 4.00
C GLY A 63 6.54 -8.56 2.74
N ASP A 64 7.05 -9.54 2.00
CA ASP A 64 7.77 -9.33 0.74
C ASP A 64 6.90 -8.68 -0.34
N VAL A 65 5.63 -9.08 -0.44
CA VAL A 65 4.65 -8.47 -1.35
C VAL A 65 4.38 -7.01 -0.98
N VAL A 66 4.19 -6.72 0.31
CA VAL A 66 3.96 -5.35 0.80
C VAL A 66 5.18 -4.48 0.53
N GLN A 67 6.40 -4.99 0.71
CA GLN A 67 7.62 -4.26 0.42
C GLN A 67 7.71 -3.88 -1.08
N THR A 68 7.53 -4.86 -1.97
CA THR A 68 7.56 -4.63 -3.43
C THR A 68 6.46 -3.65 -3.87
N SER A 69 5.25 -3.80 -3.31
CA SER A 69 4.14 -2.90 -3.57
C SER A 69 4.44 -1.48 -3.08
N SER A 70 5.04 -1.34 -1.90
CA SER A 70 5.38 -0.03 -1.32
C SER A 70 6.44 0.70 -2.14
N GLU A 71 7.44 -0.02 -2.65
CA GLU A 71 8.42 0.53 -3.60
C GLU A 71 7.74 1.03 -4.88
N SER A 72 6.81 0.24 -5.44
CA SER A 72 6.08 0.62 -6.65
C SER A 72 5.19 1.86 -6.44
N VAL A 73 4.52 1.98 -5.28
CA VAL A 73 3.72 3.16 -4.97
C VAL A 73 4.61 4.37 -4.75
N ARG A 74 5.78 4.21 -4.11
CA ARG A 74 6.75 5.30 -3.93
C ARG A 74 7.22 5.86 -5.27
N ASP A 75 7.62 5.00 -6.21
CA ASP A 75 8.03 5.41 -7.54
C ASP A 75 6.91 6.13 -8.30
N ALA A 76 5.67 5.69 -8.12
CA ALA A 76 4.50 6.34 -8.69
C ALA A 76 4.24 7.72 -8.06
N SER A 77 4.36 7.85 -6.73
CA SER A 77 4.23 9.13 -6.03
C SER A 77 5.32 10.12 -6.45
N GLU A 78 6.56 9.68 -6.63
CA GLU A 78 7.66 10.51 -7.15
C GLU A 78 7.35 11.00 -8.58
N GLN A 79 6.85 10.12 -9.47
CA GLN A 79 6.44 10.53 -10.83
C GLN A 79 5.26 11.52 -10.82
N VAL A 80 4.31 11.36 -9.90
CA VAL A 80 3.20 12.32 -9.74
C VAL A 80 3.74 13.68 -9.29
N ALA A 81 4.65 13.71 -8.33
CA ALA A 81 5.27 14.95 -7.86
C ALA A 81 6.00 15.68 -9.00
N ASP A 82 6.80 14.97 -9.79
CA ASP A 82 7.49 15.53 -10.97
C ASP A 82 6.49 16.08 -12.01
N SER A 83 5.43 15.33 -12.30
CA SER A 83 4.41 15.73 -13.27
C SER A 83 3.66 16.98 -12.80
N ILE A 84 3.39 17.09 -11.51
CA ILE A 84 2.69 18.22 -10.90
C ILE A 84 3.58 19.46 -10.84
N GLN A 85 4.89 19.30 -10.62
CA GLN A 85 5.83 20.40 -10.75
C GLN A 85 5.83 20.96 -12.18
N GLN A 86 5.85 20.08 -13.19
CA GLN A 86 5.77 20.51 -14.58
C GLN A 86 4.46 21.23 -14.89
N ILE A 87 3.32 20.72 -14.41
CA ILE A 87 2.01 21.39 -14.59
C ILE A 87 2.00 22.77 -13.94
N SER A 88 2.62 22.91 -12.76
CA SER A 88 2.74 24.20 -12.06
C SER A 88 3.57 25.20 -12.86
N ASP A 89 4.70 24.75 -13.40
CA ASP A 89 5.57 25.57 -14.25
C ASP A 89 4.85 25.98 -15.54
N ASP A 90 4.15 25.05 -16.19
CA ASP A 90 3.37 25.31 -17.41
C ASP A 90 2.21 26.31 -17.13
N ALA A 91 1.53 26.18 -16.00
CA ALA A 91 0.46 27.10 -15.60
C ALA A 91 1.01 28.51 -15.31
N TYR A 92 2.20 28.60 -14.71
CA TYR A 92 2.89 29.86 -14.48
C TYR A 92 3.29 30.53 -15.80
N ASP A 93 3.91 29.80 -16.72
CA ASP A 93 4.26 30.28 -18.06
C ASP A 93 3.01 30.72 -18.85
N GLN A 94 1.91 29.98 -18.72
CA GLN A 94 0.65 30.32 -19.36
C GLN A 94 0.11 31.64 -18.83
N LYS A 95 0.15 31.86 -17.51
CA LYS A 95 -0.25 33.14 -16.89
C LYS A 95 0.57 34.31 -17.44
N GLU A 96 1.90 34.18 -17.54
CA GLU A 96 2.76 35.25 -18.09
C GLU A 96 2.39 35.58 -19.54
N ARG A 97 2.20 34.56 -20.39
CA ARG A 97 1.79 34.75 -21.79
C ARG A 97 0.42 35.42 -21.92
N LEU A 98 -0.53 35.05 -21.06
CA LEU A 98 -1.86 35.66 -21.08
C LEU A 98 -1.82 37.14 -20.67
N GLN A 99 -0.95 37.51 -19.73
CA GLN A 99 -0.72 38.91 -19.38
C GLN A 99 -0.13 39.70 -20.55
N GLU A 100 0.81 39.13 -21.30
CA GLU A 100 1.35 39.75 -22.53
C GLU A 100 0.26 39.93 -23.61
N ILE A 101 -0.59 38.93 -23.81
CA ILE A 101 -1.70 39.01 -24.76
C ILE A 101 -2.70 40.09 -24.32
N SER A 102 -3.04 40.16 -23.03
CA SER A 102 -3.93 41.20 -22.49
C SER A 102 -3.38 42.61 -22.75
N ASN A 103 -2.08 42.83 -22.51
CA ASN A 103 -1.43 44.11 -22.80
C ASN A 103 -1.48 44.45 -24.29
N THR A 104 -1.31 43.45 -25.16
CA THR A 104 -1.39 43.61 -26.62
C THR A 104 -2.82 43.97 -27.06
N MET A 105 -3.84 43.38 -26.43
CA MET A 105 -5.24 43.67 -26.70
C MET A 105 -5.60 45.10 -26.28
N ASP A 106 -5.12 45.54 -25.12
CA ASP A 106 -5.24 46.92 -24.65
C ASP A 106 -4.61 47.92 -25.62
N ASP A 107 -3.41 47.63 -26.13
CA ASP A 107 -2.72 48.48 -27.10
C ASP A 107 -3.45 48.52 -28.44
N LEU A 108 -3.97 47.37 -28.90
CA LEU A 108 -4.77 47.30 -30.12
C LEU A 108 -6.07 48.11 -30.01
N ALA A 109 -6.74 48.07 -28.87
CA ALA A 109 -7.93 48.88 -28.63
C ALA A 109 -7.61 50.37 -28.72
N ARG A 110 -6.52 50.82 -28.08
CA ARG A 110 -6.05 52.21 -28.13
C ARG A 110 -5.70 52.66 -29.55
N ASP A 111 -5.02 51.81 -30.32
CA ASP A 111 -4.65 52.11 -31.71
C ASP A 111 -5.90 52.25 -32.61
N LEU A 112 -6.89 51.37 -32.43
CA LEU A 112 -8.16 51.45 -33.16
C LEU A 112 -8.96 52.70 -32.79
N GLU A 113 -9.06 53.04 -31.51
CA GLU A 113 -9.70 54.27 -31.04
C GLU A 113 -9.01 55.53 -31.61
N GLY A 114 -7.68 55.53 -31.64
CA GLY A 114 -6.89 56.62 -32.22
C GLY A 114 -7.15 56.77 -33.72
N PHE A 115 -7.14 55.66 -34.46
CA PHE A 115 -7.41 55.65 -35.90
C PHE A 115 -8.86 56.06 -36.21
N ALA A 116 -9.82 55.60 -35.41
CA ALA A 116 -11.23 56.00 -35.48
C ALA A 116 -11.38 57.53 -35.39
N ALA A 117 -10.70 58.14 -34.42
CA ALA A 117 -10.74 59.58 -34.17
C ALA A 117 -10.06 60.40 -35.28
N GLU A 118 -8.98 59.89 -35.89
CA GLU A 118 -8.27 60.58 -36.98
C GLU A 118 -9.01 60.51 -38.33
N HIS A 119 -9.70 59.39 -38.60
CA HIS A 119 -10.31 59.11 -39.90
C HIS A 119 -11.84 59.15 -39.94
N ASP A 120 -12.51 59.44 -38.81
CA ASP A 120 -13.97 59.48 -38.67
C ASP A 120 -14.63 58.15 -39.10
N VAL A 121 -14.02 57.03 -38.68
CA VAL A 121 -14.47 55.65 -38.96
C VAL A 121 -14.90 54.98 -37.66
N ASP A 122 -15.95 54.17 -37.72
CA ASP A 122 -16.47 53.42 -36.57
C ASP A 122 -15.89 51.99 -36.49
N PHE A 123 -15.32 51.65 -35.33
CA PHE A 123 -14.80 50.32 -35.01
C PHE A 123 -15.51 49.68 -33.80
N GLY A 124 -16.70 50.15 -33.40
CA GLY A 124 -17.43 49.66 -32.22
C GLY A 124 -17.50 48.13 -32.13
N ASP A 125 -17.95 47.46 -33.20
CA ASP A 125 -18.01 45.99 -33.26
C ASP A 125 -16.65 45.29 -33.04
N SER A 126 -15.54 45.95 -33.39
CA SER A 126 -14.19 45.40 -33.19
C SER A 126 -13.70 45.62 -31.77
N LEU A 127 -14.00 46.79 -31.18
CA LEU A 127 -13.68 47.09 -29.78
C LEU A 127 -14.47 46.18 -28.83
N ASP A 128 -15.77 45.98 -29.10
CA ASP A 128 -16.61 45.05 -28.32
C ASP A 128 -16.02 43.63 -28.31
N ARG A 129 -15.48 43.16 -29.45
CA ARG A 129 -14.80 41.86 -29.52
C ARG A 129 -13.48 41.82 -28.76
N ILE A 130 -12.72 42.91 -28.76
CA ILE A 130 -11.48 42.98 -27.99
C ILE A 130 -11.79 42.91 -26.48
N GLU A 131 -12.83 43.60 -26.03
CA GLU A 131 -13.30 43.51 -24.64
C GLU A 131 -13.78 42.09 -24.28
N GLU A 132 -14.51 41.41 -25.16
CA GLU A 132 -14.92 40.01 -24.97
C GLU A 132 -13.72 39.05 -24.86
N ILE A 133 -12.71 39.24 -25.71
CA ILE A 133 -11.47 38.47 -25.65
C ILE A 133 -10.72 38.77 -24.35
N ALA A 134 -10.60 40.04 -23.94
CA ALA A 134 -9.95 40.44 -22.70
C ALA A 134 -10.64 39.85 -21.46
N ALA A 135 -11.98 39.80 -21.45
CA ALA A 135 -12.74 39.12 -20.39
C ALA A 135 -12.39 37.62 -20.34
N THR A 136 -12.38 36.96 -21.50
CA THR A 136 -12.01 35.54 -21.60
C THR A 136 -10.58 35.28 -21.13
N LEU A 137 -9.63 36.17 -21.43
CA LEU A 137 -8.24 36.04 -20.98
C LEU A 137 -8.13 36.11 -19.45
N ASN A 138 -8.91 36.98 -18.80
CA ASN A 138 -8.95 37.04 -17.33
C ASN A 138 -9.48 35.74 -16.72
N ASP A 139 -10.53 35.14 -17.30
CA ASP A 139 -11.05 33.84 -16.85
C ASP A 139 -9.97 32.73 -16.94
N VAL A 140 -9.16 32.74 -18.01
CA VAL A 140 -8.07 31.76 -18.16
C VAL A 140 -6.93 32.04 -17.17
N VAL A 141 -6.63 33.30 -16.84
CA VAL A 141 -5.65 33.63 -15.80
C VAL A 141 -6.11 33.10 -14.44
N GLU A 142 -7.38 33.29 -14.08
CA GLU A 142 -7.96 32.73 -12.85
C GLU A 142 -7.85 31.20 -12.83
N LEU A 143 -8.12 30.54 -13.95
CA LEU A 143 -7.96 29.09 -14.09
C LEU A 143 -6.50 28.63 -13.91
N SER A 144 -5.52 29.38 -14.44
CA SER A 144 -4.10 29.09 -14.24
C SER A 144 -3.72 29.21 -12.76
N GLU A 145 -4.20 30.24 -12.06
CA GLU A 145 -3.97 30.40 -10.62
C GLU A 145 -4.61 29.26 -9.79
N GLN A 146 -5.82 28.83 -10.17
CA GLN A 146 -6.45 27.68 -9.54
C GLN A 146 -5.66 26.39 -9.80
N THR A 147 -5.16 26.19 -11.03
CA THR A 147 -4.36 25.02 -11.39
C THR A 147 -3.07 24.95 -10.57
N MET A 148 -2.41 26.08 -10.34
CA MET A 148 -1.24 26.15 -9.46
C MET A 148 -1.60 25.78 -8.01
N ALA A 149 -2.70 26.30 -7.47
CA ALA A 149 -3.14 25.97 -6.11
C ALA A 149 -3.54 24.49 -5.96
N GLU A 150 -4.22 23.90 -6.96
CA GLU A 150 -4.51 22.48 -6.98
C GLU A 150 -3.23 21.64 -7.06
N SER A 151 -2.26 22.07 -7.86
CA SER A 151 -0.96 21.41 -8.00
C SER A 151 -0.20 21.39 -6.67
N GLU A 152 -0.17 22.48 -5.90
CA GLU A 152 0.41 22.50 -4.55
C GLU A 152 -0.24 21.49 -3.60
N ASN A 153 -1.58 21.36 -3.67
CA ASN A 153 -2.30 20.38 -2.85
C ASN A 153 -1.95 18.93 -3.23
N VAL A 154 -1.86 18.63 -4.53
CA VAL A 154 -1.50 17.29 -5.01
C VAL A 154 -0.05 16.97 -4.65
N ALA A 155 0.87 17.92 -4.76
CA ALA A 155 2.26 17.74 -4.34
C ALA A 155 2.36 17.39 -2.86
N GLY A 156 1.65 18.12 -1.99
CA GLY A 156 1.60 17.82 -0.56
C GLY A 156 1.04 16.42 -0.26
N ALA A 157 0.00 16.00 -0.97
CA ALA A 157 -0.56 14.66 -0.84
C ALA A 157 0.43 13.56 -1.29
N ALA A 158 1.19 13.79 -2.36
CA ALA A 158 2.21 12.87 -2.83
C ALA A 158 3.36 12.73 -1.80
N GLU A 159 3.77 13.83 -1.16
CA GLU A 159 4.77 13.81 -0.08
C GLU A 159 4.26 13.05 1.16
N GLU A 160 3.02 13.27 1.58
CA GLU A 160 2.41 12.56 2.70
C GLU A 160 2.31 11.06 2.42
N GLN A 161 1.90 10.69 1.20
CA GLN A 161 1.86 9.30 0.76
C GLN A 161 3.24 8.64 0.81
N ALA A 162 4.29 9.34 0.35
CA ALA A 162 5.66 8.84 0.43
C ALA A 162 6.13 8.64 1.89
N ALA A 163 5.71 9.50 2.81
CA ALA A 163 6.00 9.36 4.23
C ALA A 163 5.30 8.14 4.84
N GLU A 164 4.00 7.95 4.55
CA GLU A 164 3.21 6.81 5.03
C GLU A 164 3.79 5.47 4.54
N LEU A 165 4.27 5.42 3.29
CA LEU A 165 4.92 4.23 2.73
C LEU A 165 6.18 3.83 3.51
N ASN A 166 6.95 4.78 4.05
CA ASN A 166 8.10 4.43 4.88
C ASN A 166 7.68 3.75 6.19
N GLU A 167 6.50 4.09 6.73
CA GLU A 167 5.95 3.42 7.91
C GLU A 167 5.41 2.03 7.55
N VAL A 168 4.72 1.88 6.42
CA VAL A 168 4.23 0.58 5.93
C VAL A 168 5.39 -0.38 5.69
N THR A 169 6.46 0.07 5.02
CA THR A 169 7.66 -0.75 4.79
C THR A 169 8.31 -1.19 6.10
N GLN A 170 8.46 -0.30 7.08
CA GLN A 170 9.00 -0.66 8.40
C GLN A 170 8.14 -1.72 9.11
N ARG A 171 6.80 -1.60 9.03
CA ARG A 171 5.90 -2.60 9.62
C ARG A 171 6.01 -3.96 8.92
N ALA A 172 6.17 -3.96 7.60
CA ALA A 172 6.40 -5.18 6.83
C ALA A 172 7.74 -5.85 7.21
N GLU A 173 8.81 -5.06 7.34
CA GLU A 173 10.11 -5.54 7.81
C GLU A 173 10.03 -6.12 9.22
N ASP A 174 9.30 -5.47 10.13
CA ASP A 174 9.07 -5.97 11.49
C ASP A 174 8.30 -7.30 11.49
N LEU A 175 7.27 -7.43 10.65
CA LEU A 175 6.53 -8.69 10.50
C LEU A 175 7.44 -9.81 10.01
N SER A 176 8.24 -9.58 8.96
CA SER A 176 9.22 -10.56 8.47
C SER A 176 10.28 -10.89 9.53
N ARG A 177 10.69 -9.90 10.33
CA ARG A 177 11.61 -10.08 11.45
C ARG A 177 11.04 -10.93 12.58
N TYR A 178 9.73 -10.89 12.83
CA TYR A 178 9.08 -11.76 13.82
C TYR A 178 8.75 -13.15 13.27
N ALA A 179 8.40 -13.23 11.98
CA ALA A 179 8.06 -14.49 11.32
C ALA A 179 9.26 -15.44 11.20
N ARG A 180 10.45 -14.95 10.86
CA ARG A 180 11.65 -15.79 10.68
C ARG A 180 12.07 -16.57 11.95
N PRO A 181 12.26 -15.94 13.11
CA PRO A 181 12.59 -16.67 14.34
C PRO A 181 11.46 -17.59 14.79
N LEU A 182 10.19 -17.20 14.57
CA LEU A 182 9.05 -18.05 14.86
C LEU A 182 9.12 -19.34 14.04
N ARG A 183 9.38 -19.23 12.73
CA ARG A 183 9.59 -20.40 11.87
C ARG A 183 10.78 -21.23 12.32
N GLU A 184 11.92 -20.63 12.63
CA GLU A 184 13.10 -21.36 13.11
C GLU A 184 12.82 -22.16 14.40
N VAL A 185 12.03 -21.60 15.32
CA VAL A 185 11.59 -22.31 16.53
C VAL A 185 10.63 -23.45 16.21
N LEU A 186 9.71 -23.23 15.26
CA LEU A 186 8.72 -24.22 14.85
C LEU A 186 9.34 -25.35 14.02
N ASP A 187 10.39 -25.09 13.24
CA ASP A 187 11.13 -26.08 12.44
C ASP A 187 11.84 -27.13 13.30
N ARG A 188 12.06 -26.84 14.60
CA ARG A 188 12.54 -27.85 15.57
C ARG A 188 11.50 -28.94 15.83
N PHE A 189 10.23 -28.69 15.56
CA PHE A 189 9.16 -29.66 15.77
C PHE A 189 8.88 -30.44 14.48
N GLU A 190 9.01 -31.76 14.53
CA GLU A 190 8.66 -32.66 13.43
C GLU A 190 7.15 -32.96 13.48
N THR A 191 6.47 -32.79 12.35
CA THR A 191 5.02 -32.98 12.17
C THR A 191 4.79 -33.81 10.91
N GLU A 192 3.90 -34.79 10.92
CA GLU A 192 3.56 -35.63 9.76
C GLU A 192 2.67 -34.89 8.74
N SER A 193 1.97 -33.84 9.17
CA SER A 193 1.03 -33.10 8.31
C SER A 193 1.49 -31.67 8.02
N GLU A 194 1.63 -31.32 6.73
CA GLU A 194 1.52 -29.94 6.27
C GLU A 194 0.06 -29.52 6.49
N HIS A 195 -0.25 -28.96 7.66
CA HIS A 195 -1.59 -28.45 7.91
C HIS A 195 -1.79 -27.17 7.09
N GLU A 196 -2.52 -27.32 5.99
CA GLU A 196 -3.08 -26.21 5.22
C GLU A 196 -3.85 -25.30 6.19
N PHE A 197 -3.46 -24.03 6.23
CA PHE A 197 -4.05 -23.05 7.12
C PHE A 197 -5.49 -22.77 6.66
N TYR A 198 -6.47 -23.45 7.26
CA TYR A 198 -7.87 -23.17 6.98
C TYR A 198 -8.29 -21.92 7.75
N PHE A 199 -8.38 -20.78 7.07
CA PHE A 199 -9.22 -19.69 7.56
C PHE A 199 -10.67 -20.18 7.51
N PRO A 200 -11.38 -20.34 8.64
CA PRO A 200 -12.82 -20.26 8.58
C PRO A 200 -13.09 -18.81 8.18
N THR A 201 -13.35 -18.57 6.89
CA THR A 201 -14.00 -17.34 6.47
C THR A 201 -15.18 -17.18 7.42
N GLY A 202 -15.16 -16.13 8.25
CA GLY A 202 -16.21 -15.89 9.25
C GLY A 202 -17.58 -16.00 8.60
N PRO A 203 -18.66 -16.24 9.39
CA PRO A 203 -19.98 -16.52 8.83
C PRO A 203 -20.37 -15.42 7.83
N GLY A 204 -20.36 -15.80 6.56
CA GLY A 204 -20.37 -14.90 5.42
C GLY A 204 -21.18 -15.49 4.27
N SER A 205 -22.46 -15.77 4.51
CA SER A 205 -23.60 -15.40 3.65
C SER A 205 -24.90 -15.54 4.44
#